data_AF-A0A7J9C954-F1
#
_entry.id   AF-A0A7J9C954-F1
#
_cell.length_a   1.000
_cell.length_b   1.000
_cell.length_c   1.000
_cell.angle_alpha   90.00
_cell.angle_beta   90.00
_cell.angle_gamma   90.00
#
_symmetry.space_group_name_H-M   'P 1'
#
loop_
_entity.id
_entity.type
_entity.pdbx_description
1 polymer ?
#
loop_
_entity_poly.entity_id
_entity_poly.type
_entity_poly.pdbx_seq_one_letter_code
_entity_poly.pdbx_strand_id
1 'polypeptide(L)'
;KSAFLPYQTAQKIPFSSDKLPEIFNKFSVKPGSLKAGMMKNTIKECEQPAIEGEEKYCATSLESMIDYSISKLGKVDQAVSTEVEKQTPTQKYTITAGVQKMTNGKAVVCHKQNYAYAVFYCHKSETTRAYMVPLEGADGTKAKAVAVCHTDTSAWNPKHLAFQVLKVEPGTIPVCHFLPRDHIVWVPK
;
A
#
# COMPACT_ATOMS: atom_id res chain seq x y z
N LYS A 1 -0.80 8.43 14.43
CA LYS A 1 -1.62 7.41 13.75
C LYS A 1 -2.82 8.11 13.13
N SER A 2 -3.11 7.90 11.84
CA SER A 2 -4.33 8.41 11.19
C SER A 2 -5.44 7.39 11.37
N ALA A 3 -6.63 7.83 11.76
CA ALA A 3 -7.80 6.97 11.93
C ALA A 3 -8.62 6.88 10.63
N PHE A 4 -9.33 5.76 10.45
CA PHE A 4 -10.38 5.69 9.44
C PHE A 4 -11.53 6.61 9.80
N LEU A 5 -12.14 7.21 8.78
CA LEU A 5 -13.44 7.84 8.93
C LEU A 5 -14.51 6.79 8.57
N PRO A 6 -15.69 6.80 9.24
CA PRO A 6 -16.81 6.00 8.80
C PRO A 6 -17.16 6.33 7.35
N TYR A 7 -17.59 5.32 6.58
CA TYR A 7 -17.92 5.48 5.15
C TYR A 7 -18.81 6.70 4.85
N GLN A 8 -19.90 6.86 5.62
CA GLN A 8 -20.84 7.97 5.44
C GLN A 8 -20.22 9.35 5.68
N THR A 9 -19.18 9.44 6.53
CA THR A 9 -18.44 10.67 6.76
C THR A 9 -17.42 10.90 5.64
N ALA A 10 -16.71 9.85 5.23
CA ALA A 10 -15.72 9.91 4.15
C ALA A 10 -16.36 10.36 2.83
N GLN A 11 -17.54 9.86 2.49
CA GLN A 11 -18.29 10.24 1.27
C GLN A 11 -18.71 11.72 1.23
N LYS A 12 -18.78 12.40 2.38
CA LYS A 12 -19.08 13.84 2.48
C LYS A 12 -17.83 14.70 2.39
N ILE A 13 -16.66 14.11 2.16
CA ILE A 13 -15.39 14.82 2.02
C ILE A 13 -14.97 14.66 0.57
N PRO A 14 -14.80 15.76 -0.18
CA PRO A 14 -14.29 15.66 -1.54
C PRO A 14 -12.88 15.04 -1.53
N PHE A 15 -12.62 14.17 -2.49
CA PHE A 15 -11.32 13.54 -2.71
C PHE A 15 -10.96 13.70 -4.19
N SER A 16 -10.60 14.92 -4.57
CA SER A 16 -10.21 15.27 -5.94
C SER A 16 -9.30 16.49 -5.97
N SER A 17 -8.41 16.55 -6.98
CA SER A 17 -7.44 17.63 -7.12
C SER A 17 -8.10 18.98 -7.42
N ASP A 18 -9.29 18.98 -8.01
CA ASP A 18 -10.08 20.19 -8.28
C ASP A 18 -10.73 20.79 -7.02
N LYS A 19 -10.76 20.03 -5.92
CA LYS A 19 -11.37 20.43 -4.64
C LYS A 19 -10.34 20.66 -3.54
N LEU A 20 -9.05 20.80 -3.87
CA LEU A 20 -7.99 21.03 -2.89
C LEU A 20 -8.25 22.20 -1.94
N PRO A 21 -8.76 23.38 -2.38
CA PRO A 21 -9.07 24.48 -1.45
C PRO A 21 -10.09 24.08 -0.38
N GLU A 22 -11.15 23.36 -0.76
CA GLU A 22 -12.19 22.90 0.16
C GLU A 22 -11.64 21.85 1.14
N ILE A 23 -10.86 20.90 0.64
CA ILE A 23 -10.18 19.88 1.45
C ILE A 23 -9.26 20.54 2.47
N PHE A 24 -8.43 21.48 2.04
CA PHE A 24 -7.49 22.18 2.91
C PHE A 24 -8.21 22.99 3.98
N ASN A 25 -9.29 23.68 3.63
CA ASN A 25 -10.12 24.40 4.60
C ASN A 25 -10.71 23.43 5.64
N LYS A 26 -11.30 22.31 5.19
CA LYS A 26 -11.95 21.33 6.06
C LYS A 26 -11.00 20.70 7.09
N PHE A 27 -9.75 20.46 6.70
CA PHE A 27 -8.74 19.86 7.58
C PHE A 27 -7.78 20.88 8.20
N SER A 28 -8.09 22.18 8.06
CA SER A 28 -7.27 23.29 8.56
C SER A 28 -5.80 23.18 8.12
N VAL A 29 -5.58 22.81 6.86
CA VAL A 29 -4.24 22.64 6.28
C VAL A 29 -3.85 23.90 5.53
N LYS A 30 -2.73 24.50 5.92
CA LYS A 30 -2.20 25.70 5.24
C LYS A 30 -1.78 25.37 3.79
N PRO A 31 -2.31 26.07 2.77
CA PRO A 31 -1.83 25.92 1.40
C PRO A 31 -0.31 26.16 1.30
N GLY A 32 0.37 25.37 0.46
CA GLY A 32 1.83 25.43 0.30
C GLY A 32 2.66 24.78 1.42
N SER A 33 2.02 24.28 2.49
CA SER A 33 2.72 23.50 3.52
C SER A 33 3.14 22.12 3.01
N LEU A 34 4.10 21.48 3.70
CA LEU A 34 4.48 20.09 3.42
C LEU A 34 3.27 19.13 3.49
N LYS A 35 2.36 19.34 4.45
CA LYS A 35 1.13 18.55 4.58
C LYS A 35 0.20 18.74 3.38
N ALA A 36 0.04 19.97 2.90
CA ALA A 36 -0.72 20.25 1.68
C ALA A 36 -0.11 19.57 0.45
N GLY A 37 1.22 19.59 0.33
CA GLY A 37 1.96 18.91 -0.72
C GLY A 37 1.75 17.39 -0.71
N MET A 38 1.87 16.76 0.46
CA MET A 38 1.61 15.32 0.62
C MET A 38 0.18 14.94 0.25
N MET A 39 -0.82 15.67 0.76
CA MET A 39 -2.22 15.42 0.45
C MET A 39 -2.52 15.58 -1.05
N LYS A 40 -1.96 16.61 -1.69
CA LYS A 40 -2.08 16.83 -3.13
C LYS A 40 -1.45 15.69 -3.93
N ASN A 41 -0.29 15.20 -3.52
CA ASN A 41 0.38 14.08 -4.19
C ASN A 41 -0.41 12.78 -4.07
N THR A 42 -0.93 12.46 -2.88
CA THR A 42 -1.83 11.31 -2.69
C THR A 42 -3.05 11.37 -3.61
N ILE A 43 -3.74 12.51 -3.69
CA ILE A 43 -4.89 12.65 -4.59
C ILE A 43 -4.49 12.46 -6.05
N LYS A 44 -3.37 13.08 -6.47
CA LYS A 44 -2.88 12.95 -7.85
C LYS A 44 -2.55 11.51 -8.21
N GLU A 45 -1.89 10.77 -7.32
CA GLU A 45 -1.57 9.35 -7.50
C GLU A 45 -2.84 8.50 -7.61
N CYS A 46 -3.85 8.79 -6.79
CA CYS A 46 -5.15 8.15 -6.85
C CYS A 46 -5.90 8.43 -8.16
N GLU A 47 -5.83 9.66 -8.67
CA GLU A 47 -6.47 10.08 -9.92
C GLU A 47 -5.72 9.65 -11.19
N GLN A 48 -4.45 9.24 -11.10
CA GLN A 48 -3.74 8.70 -12.27
C GLN A 48 -4.49 7.48 -12.84
N PRO A 49 -4.39 7.19 -14.14
CA PRO A 49 -4.83 5.91 -14.67
C PRO A 49 -4.09 4.74 -13.99
N ALA A 50 -4.73 3.56 -13.93
CA ALA A 50 -4.02 2.35 -13.54
C ALA A 50 -2.96 1.99 -14.59
N ILE A 51 -1.88 1.33 -14.18
CA ILE A 51 -0.93 0.77 -15.16
C ILE A 51 -1.59 -0.39 -15.91
N GLU A 52 -1.03 -0.76 -17.06
CA GLU A 52 -1.54 -1.90 -17.82
C GLU A 52 -1.55 -3.18 -16.97
N GLY A 53 -2.69 -3.87 -16.93
CA GLY A 53 -2.89 -5.08 -16.12
C GLY A 53 -3.07 -4.84 -14.61
N GLU A 54 -3.09 -3.58 -14.16
CA GLU A 54 -3.45 -3.20 -12.79
C GLU A 54 -4.92 -2.76 -12.71
N GLU A 55 -5.59 -3.22 -11.66
CA GLU A 55 -6.83 -2.62 -11.19
C GLU A 55 -6.50 -1.87 -9.90
N LYS A 56 -6.92 -0.61 -9.76
CA LYS A 56 -6.65 0.19 -8.55
C LYS A 56 -7.86 0.94 -8.03
N TYR A 57 -7.82 1.30 -6.75
CA TYR A 57 -8.83 2.07 -6.06
C TYR A 57 -8.24 2.77 -4.85
N CYS A 58 -8.55 4.05 -4.64
CA CYS A 58 -8.20 4.73 -3.40
C CYS A 58 -9.36 4.70 -2.42
N ALA A 59 -9.21 3.88 -1.38
CA ALA A 59 -10.17 3.73 -0.31
C ALA A 59 -10.04 4.86 0.71
N THR A 60 -11.12 5.60 0.92
CA THR A 60 -11.21 6.70 1.90
C THR A 60 -11.90 6.26 3.20
N SER A 61 -12.28 5.00 3.31
CA SER A 61 -12.81 4.38 4.53
C SER A 61 -12.44 2.90 4.59
N LEU A 62 -12.56 2.30 5.78
CA LEU A 62 -12.30 0.86 5.95
C LEU A 62 -13.31 0.02 5.15
N GLU A 63 -14.57 0.43 5.15
CA GLU A 63 -15.66 -0.22 4.44
C GLU A 63 -15.39 -0.22 2.93
N SER A 64 -15.01 0.94 2.37
CA SER A 64 -14.68 1.03 0.93
C SER A 64 -13.45 0.18 0.55
N MET A 65 -12.50 0.02 1.46
CA MET A 65 -11.34 -0.85 1.27
C MET A 65 -11.76 -2.32 1.25
N ILE A 66 -12.63 -2.73 2.18
CA ILE A 66 -13.18 -4.09 2.26
C ILE A 66 -14.01 -4.39 1.01
N ASP A 67 -14.91 -3.49 0.62
CA ASP A 67 -15.77 -3.64 -0.56
C ASP A 67 -14.94 -3.82 -1.82
N TYR A 68 -13.90 -3.00 -2.00
CA TYR A 68 -12.98 -3.15 -3.12
C TYR A 68 -12.29 -4.52 -3.09
N SER A 69 -11.72 -4.94 -1.95
CA SER A 69 -11.04 -6.23 -1.82
C SER A 69 -11.97 -7.41 -2.13
N ILE A 70 -13.19 -7.39 -1.63
CA ILE A 70 -14.21 -8.40 -1.93
C ILE A 70 -14.58 -8.39 -3.42
N SER A 71 -14.75 -7.21 -4.02
CA SER A 71 -15.08 -7.10 -5.45
C SER A 71 -14.02 -7.73 -6.36
N LYS A 72 -12.74 -7.74 -5.94
CA LYS A 72 -11.61 -8.27 -6.72
C LYS A 72 -11.27 -9.71 -6.40
N LEU A 73 -11.49 -10.14 -5.17
CA LEU A 73 -11.08 -11.46 -4.67
C LEU A 73 -12.26 -12.43 -4.51
N GLY A 74 -13.49 -11.93 -4.55
CA GLY A 74 -14.67 -12.70 -4.14
C GLY A 74 -14.67 -12.88 -2.64
N LYS A 75 -14.47 -14.12 -2.17
CA LYS A 75 -14.38 -14.41 -0.74
C LYS A 75 -12.95 -14.17 -0.24
N VAL A 76 -12.81 -13.21 0.66
CA VAL A 76 -11.57 -12.95 1.40
C VAL A 76 -11.46 -13.94 2.55
N ASP A 77 -10.29 -14.55 2.74
CA ASP A 77 -9.99 -15.41 3.88
C ASP A 77 -9.25 -14.63 4.98
N GLN A 78 -8.22 -13.87 4.60
CA GLN A 78 -7.34 -13.18 5.56
C GLN A 78 -6.97 -11.77 5.11
N ALA A 79 -6.76 -10.91 6.10
CA ALA A 79 -6.17 -9.59 5.96
C ALA A 79 -4.88 -9.58 6.78
N VAL A 80 -3.76 -9.30 6.14
CA VAL A 80 -2.44 -9.52 6.72
C VAL A 80 -1.60 -8.26 6.63
N SER A 81 -0.87 -7.96 7.69
CA SER A 81 0.06 -6.84 7.76
C SER A 81 1.38 -7.30 8.38
N THR A 82 2.42 -6.47 8.26
CA THR A 82 3.69 -6.76 8.92
C THR A 82 3.55 -6.63 10.43
N GLU A 83 3.93 -7.66 11.17
CA GLU A 83 3.90 -7.72 12.63
C GLU A 83 5.31 -7.81 13.21
N VAL A 84 5.57 -7.09 14.29
CA VAL A 84 6.86 -7.11 15.00
C VAL A 84 6.55 -7.33 16.48
N GLU A 85 7.26 -8.26 17.13
CA GLU A 85 7.00 -8.64 18.53
C GLU A 85 7.08 -7.46 19.49
N LYS A 86 8.04 -6.55 19.27
CA LYS A 86 8.20 -5.32 20.05
C LYS A 86 8.76 -4.19 19.19
N GLN A 87 8.54 -2.94 19.61
CA GLN A 87 9.19 -1.82 18.93
C GLN A 87 10.69 -1.84 19.21
N THR A 88 11.47 -1.58 18.16
CA THR A 88 12.93 -1.56 18.22
C THR A 88 13.49 -0.34 17.48
N PRO A 89 14.69 0.16 17.85
CA PRO A 89 15.44 1.09 17.03
C PRO A 89 15.80 0.47 15.67
N THR A 90 16.21 1.31 14.70
CA THR A 90 16.72 0.82 13.41
C THR A 90 17.92 -0.09 13.62
N GLN A 91 17.86 -1.28 13.04
CA GLN A 91 18.88 -2.31 13.18
C GLN A 91 18.97 -3.15 11.91
N LYS A 92 20.07 -3.90 11.78
CA LYS A 92 20.19 -4.96 10.78
C LYS A 92 19.25 -6.10 11.16
N TYR A 93 18.78 -6.81 10.15
CA TYR A 93 17.95 -7.99 10.31
C TYR A 93 18.37 -9.06 9.30
N THR A 94 17.99 -10.30 9.58
CA THR A 94 18.19 -11.45 8.70
C THR A 94 16.84 -12.05 8.35
N ILE A 95 16.69 -12.53 7.11
CA ILE A 95 15.54 -13.35 6.72
C ILE A 95 15.82 -14.77 7.23
N THR A 96 14.95 -15.28 8.10
CA THR A 96 15.08 -16.63 8.64
C THR A 96 14.31 -17.64 7.78
N ALA A 97 14.53 -18.93 8.03
CA ALA A 97 13.81 -19.99 7.33
C ALA A 97 12.28 -19.88 7.52
N GLY A 98 11.52 -20.43 6.56
CA GLY A 98 10.06 -20.48 6.62
C GLY A 98 9.35 -19.37 5.86
N VAL A 99 9.93 -18.83 4.78
CA VAL A 99 9.22 -17.95 3.85
C VAL A 99 8.05 -18.71 3.23
N GLN A 100 6.85 -18.14 3.33
CA GLN A 100 5.61 -18.75 2.84
C GLN A 100 4.97 -17.88 1.78
N LYS A 101 4.65 -18.47 0.63
CA LYS A 101 3.84 -17.84 -0.40
C LYS A 101 2.39 -17.78 0.09
N MET A 102 1.80 -16.60 0.12
CA MET A 102 0.46 -16.38 0.71
C MET A 102 -0.68 -16.64 -0.27
N THR A 103 -0.42 -16.54 -1.57
CA THR A 103 -1.45 -16.69 -2.61
C THR A 103 -0.87 -17.25 -3.88
N ASN A 104 -1.66 -18.01 -4.63
CA ASN A 104 -1.33 -18.48 -5.98
C ASN A 104 -1.51 -17.43 -7.09
N GLY A 105 -1.56 -16.15 -6.74
CA GLY A 105 -1.45 -15.04 -7.69
C GLY A 105 -2.53 -13.98 -7.58
N LYS A 106 -3.52 -14.18 -6.71
CA LYS A 106 -4.59 -13.20 -6.44
C LYS A 106 -4.42 -12.62 -5.05
N ALA A 107 -4.09 -11.35 -4.97
CA ALA A 107 -4.11 -10.57 -3.74
C ALA A 107 -4.45 -9.12 -4.09
N VAL A 108 -5.07 -8.43 -3.14
CA VAL A 108 -5.21 -6.97 -3.17
C VAL A 108 -4.24 -6.41 -2.14
N VAL A 109 -3.34 -5.54 -2.58
CA VAL A 109 -2.40 -4.85 -1.69
C VAL A 109 -2.91 -3.44 -1.49
N CYS A 110 -3.00 -3.00 -0.23
CA CYS A 110 -3.45 -1.68 0.16
C CYS A 110 -2.32 -0.94 0.87
N HIS A 111 -1.83 0.11 0.23
CA HIS A 111 -0.78 0.98 0.71
C HIS A 111 -1.37 2.20 1.39
N LYS A 112 -0.99 2.44 2.64
CA LYS A 112 -1.45 3.62 3.34
C LYS A 112 -0.80 4.87 2.75
N GLN A 113 -1.63 5.87 2.53
CA GLN A 113 -1.25 7.13 1.91
C GLN A 113 -1.09 8.27 2.92
N ASN A 114 -0.27 9.25 2.57
CA ASN A 114 0.00 10.42 3.42
C ASN A 114 -1.12 11.46 3.31
N TYR A 115 -2.24 11.18 3.98
CA TYR A 115 -3.44 12.01 3.95
C TYR A 115 -3.93 12.45 5.35
N ALA A 116 -4.88 13.39 5.39
CA ALA A 116 -5.39 13.97 6.64
C ALA A 116 -6.06 12.96 7.57
N TYR A 117 -6.58 11.87 7.03
CA TYR A 117 -7.11 10.69 7.72
C TYR A 117 -6.62 9.44 6.98
N ALA A 118 -7.00 8.24 7.45
CA ALA A 118 -6.56 7.01 6.81
C ALA A 118 -7.17 6.86 5.40
N VAL A 119 -6.31 6.95 4.38
CA VAL A 119 -6.60 6.67 2.98
C VAL A 119 -5.63 5.60 2.50
N PHE A 120 -6.11 4.67 1.69
CA PHE A 120 -5.32 3.58 1.16
C PHE A 120 -5.39 3.54 -0.36
N TYR A 121 -4.23 3.50 -1.00
CA TYR A 121 -4.12 3.09 -2.41
C TYR A 121 -4.16 1.57 -2.44
N CYS A 122 -5.26 1.00 -2.91
CA CYS A 122 -5.43 -0.43 -3.08
C CYS A 122 -5.30 -0.81 -4.54
N HIS A 123 -4.61 -1.91 -4.81
CA HIS A 123 -4.48 -2.42 -6.18
C HIS A 123 -4.37 -3.94 -6.24
N LYS A 124 -4.71 -4.47 -7.40
CA LYS A 124 -4.56 -5.88 -7.80
C LYS A 124 -3.86 -5.93 -9.14
N SER A 125 -2.94 -6.87 -9.28
CA SER A 125 -2.35 -7.25 -10.56
C SER A 125 -2.04 -8.75 -10.57
N GLU A 126 -2.29 -9.41 -11.71
CA GLU A 126 -2.00 -10.85 -11.90
C GLU A 126 -0.50 -11.18 -11.84
N THR A 127 0.37 -10.16 -11.91
CA THR A 127 1.83 -10.28 -11.82
C THR A 127 2.35 -9.95 -10.41
N THR A 128 1.46 -9.84 -9.42
CA THR A 128 1.84 -9.57 -8.03
C THR A 128 1.77 -10.83 -7.18
N ARG A 129 2.78 -11.05 -6.33
CA ARG A 129 2.86 -12.19 -5.40
C ARG A 129 3.15 -11.67 -4.00
N ALA A 130 2.41 -12.17 -3.01
CA ALA A 130 2.60 -11.84 -1.61
C ALA A 130 3.24 -13.02 -0.85
N TYR A 131 4.15 -12.69 0.06
CA TYR A 131 4.88 -13.63 0.89
C TYR A 131 4.85 -13.19 2.35
N MET A 132 4.70 -14.17 3.24
CA MET A 132 4.99 -14.02 4.65
C MET A 132 6.47 -14.38 4.86
N VAL A 133 7.23 -13.45 5.41
CA VAL A 133 8.68 -13.52 5.54
C VAL A 133 9.05 -13.39 7.03
N PRO A 134 9.49 -14.49 7.66
CA PRO A 134 10.07 -14.44 8.99
C PRO A 134 11.37 -13.64 8.98
N LEU A 135 11.47 -12.63 9.84
CA LEU A 135 12.67 -11.82 10.05
C LEU A 135 13.12 -11.92 11.51
N GLU A 136 14.43 -11.83 11.72
CA GLU A 136 15.04 -11.71 13.04
C GLU A 136 16.00 -10.52 13.06
N GLY A 137 15.80 -9.60 14.00
CA GLY A 137 16.68 -8.47 14.26
C GLY A 137 18.01 -8.92 14.87
N ALA A 138 19.05 -8.09 14.76
CA ALA A 138 20.33 -8.32 15.43
C ALA A 138 20.21 -8.44 16.96
N ASP A 139 19.15 -7.87 17.55
CA ASP A 139 18.79 -7.99 18.97
C ASP A 139 17.95 -9.24 19.31
N GLY A 140 17.73 -10.14 18.34
CA GLY A 140 16.92 -11.35 18.48
C GLY A 140 15.40 -11.12 18.39
N THR A 141 14.94 -9.89 18.18
CA THR A 141 13.51 -9.60 18.02
C THR A 141 12.97 -10.20 16.73
N LYS A 142 11.84 -10.92 16.81
CA LYS A 142 11.24 -11.50 15.61
C LYS A 142 10.17 -10.60 15.01
N ALA A 143 10.03 -10.71 13.70
CA ALA A 143 8.96 -10.09 12.93
C ALA A 143 8.43 -11.06 11.88
N LYS A 144 7.13 -10.95 11.61
CA LYS A 144 6.45 -11.56 10.48
C LYS A 144 6.18 -10.46 9.47
N ALA A 145 7.09 -10.28 8.53
CA ALA A 145 6.96 -9.23 7.53
C ALA A 145 6.20 -9.73 6.30
N VAL A 146 5.39 -8.86 5.73
CA VAL A 146 4.77 -9.11 4.44
C VAL A 146 5.66 -8.53 3.35
N ALA A 147 6.03 -9.34 2.37
CA ALA A 147 6.73 -8.90 1.17
C ALA A 147 5.82 -9.04 -0.05
N VAL A 148 5.87 -8.06 -0.94
CA VAL A 148 5.19 -8.10 -2.23
C VAL A 148 6.25 -8.08 -3.32
N CYS A 149 6.10 -8.97 -4.30
CA CYS A 149 6.94 -9.05 -5.49
C CYS A 149 6.08 -8.83 -6.72
N HIS A 150 6.48 -7.87 -7.55
CA HIS A 150 5.93 -7.64 -8.88
C HIS A 150 6.81 -8.37 -9.89
N THR A 151 6.30 -9.45 -10.47
CA THR A 151 7.05 -10.37 -11.34
C THR A 151 7.21 -9.84 -12.76
N ASP A 152 6.37 -8.90 -13.15
CA ASP A 152 6.47 -8.16 -14.40
C ASP A 152 6.26 -6.68 -14.11
N THR A 153 7.26 -5.88 -14.44
CA THR A 153 7.29 -4.43 -14.24
C THR A 153 7.46 -3.68 -15.56
N SER A 154 7.28 -4.35 -16.70
CA SER A 154 7.48 -3.78 -18.04
C SER A 154 6.63 -2.53 -18.29
N ALA A 155 5.39 -2.53 -17.79
CA ALA A 155 4.45 -1.40 -17.92
C ALA A 155 4.68 -0.28 -16.88
N TRP A 156 5.63 -0.43 -15.96
CA TRP A 156 5.89 0.60 -14.94
C TRP A 156 6.60 1.80 -15.56
N ASN A 157 6.42 2.97 -14.95
CA ASN A 157 7.16 4.17 -15.32
C ASN A 157 8.67 3.88 -15.27
N PRO A 158 9.44 4.05 -16.36
CA PRO A 158 10.88 3.81 -16.36
C PRO A 158 11.66 4.68 -15.35
N LYS A 159 11.08 5.80 -14.93
CA LYS A 159 11.62 6.70 -13.89
C LYS A 159 11.16 6.33 -12.48
N HIS A 160 10.46 5.22 -12.29
CA HIS A 160 10.01 4.77 -10.97
C HIS A 160 11.19 4.58 -10.03
N LEU A 161 11.04 4.95 -8.75
CA LEU A 161 12.13 4.99 -7.78
C LEU A 161 12.82 3.62 -7.62
N ALA A 162 12.07 2.53 -7.72
CA ALA A 162 12.61 1.18 -7.64
C ALA A 162 13.74 0.93 -8.67
N PHE A 163 13.57 1.38 -9.91
CA PHE A 163 14.56 1.22 -10.99
C PHE A 163 15.82 2.05 -10.74
N GLN A 164 15.67 3.24 -10.14
CA GLN A 164 16.80 4.10 -9.79
C GLN A 164 17.63 3.51 -8.64
N VAL A 165 16.97 2.95 -7.63
CA VAL A 165 17.64 2.36 -6.45
C VAL A 165 18.29 1.02 -6.79
N LEU A 166 17.58 0.15 -7.51
CA LEU A 166 18.06 -1.19 -7.88
C LEU A 166 19.00 -1.18 -9.09
N LYS A 167 19.04 -0.08 -9.85
CA LYS A 167 19.82 0.08 -11.09
C LYS A 167 19.46 -0.98 -12.14
N VAL A 168 18.16 -1.15 -12.36
CA VAL A 168 17.59 -2.11 -13.34
C VAL A 168 16.51 -1.43 -14.17
N GLU A 169 16.19 -2.01 -15.33
CA GLU A 169 15.18 -1.49 -16.25
C GLU A 169 13.83 -2.20 -16.08
N PRO A 170 12.70 -1.56 -16.46
CA PRO A 170 11.38 -2.18 -16.48
C PRO A 170 11.37 -3.55 -17.17
N GLY A 171 10.73 -4.54 -16.55
CA GLY A 171 10.52 -5.88 -17.12
C GLY A 171 11.75 -6.80 -17.14
N THR A 172 12.93 -6.32 -16.72
CA THR A 172 14.16 -7.14 -16.73
C THR A 172 14.22 -8.12 -15.56
N ILE A 173 13.77 -7.70 -14.37
CA ILE A 173 13.73 -8.53 -13.17
C ILE A 173 12.46 -8.25 -12.34
N PRO A 174 12.04 -9.19 -11.49
CA PRO A 174 11.03 -8.92 -10.48
C PRO A 174 11.49 -7.86 -9.47
N VAL A 175 10.57 -6.99 -9.07
CA VAL A 175 10.81 -6.01 -8.00
C VAL A 175 10.05 -6.44 -6.76
N CYS A 176 10.78 -6.72 -5.67
CA CYS A 176 10.21 -7.08 -4.39
C CYS A 176 10.46 -5.99 -3.35
N HIS A 177 9.50 -5.79 -2.44
CA HIS A 177 9.68 -4.91 -1.29
C HIS A 177 8.86 -5.39 -0.09
N PHE A 178 9.33 -5.04 1.11
CA PHE A 178 8.58 -5.25 2.34
C PHE A 178 7.48 -4.19 2.48
N LEU A 179 6.38 -4.57 3.10
CA LEU A 179 5.29 -3.67 3.45
C LEU A 179 5.46 -3.16 4.88
N PRO A 180 5.30 -1.84 5.11
CA PRO A 180 5.18 -1.29 6.46
C PRO A 180 4.00 -1.90 7.24
N ARG A 181 4.05 -1.78 8.57
CA ARG A 181 3.04 -2.36 9.48
C ARG A 181 1.62 -1.86 9.27
N ASP A 182 1.46 -0.68 8.67
CA ASP A 182 0.17 -0.06 8.42
C ASP A 182 -0.31 -0.23 6.96
N HIS A 183 0.32 -1.13 6.21
CA HIS A 183 -0.14 -1.62 4.91
C HIS A 183 -0.81 -2.98 5.09
N ILE A 184 -1.75 -3.30 4.21
CA ILE A 184 -2.58 -4.50 4.33
C ILE A 184 -2.56 -5.28 3.02
N VAL A 185 -2.42 -6.59 3.10
CA VAL A 185 -2.65 -7.51 1.99
C VAL A 185 -3.90 -8.33 2.28
N TRP A 186 -4.85 -8.28 1.36
CA TRP A 186 -6.05 -9.10 1.38
C TRP A 186 -5.82 -10.32 0.50
N VAL A 187 -6.06 -11.51 1.05
CA VAL A 187 -5.91 -12.77 0.33
C VAL A 187 -7.27 -13.48 0.20
N PRO A 188 -7.58 -14.06 -0.98
CA PRO A 188 -8.77 -14.85 -1.17
C PRO A 188 -8.67 -16.18 -0.43
N LYS A 189 -9.82 -16.83 -0.24
CA LYS A 189 -9.91 -18.22 0.21
C LYS A 189 -9.50 -19.21 -0.88
#